data_AF-A0A075TRH2-F1
#
_entry.id   AF-A0A075TRH2-F1
#
_cell.length_a   1.000
_cell.length_b   1.000
_cell.length_c   1.000
_cell.angle_alpha   90.00
_cell.angle_beta   90.00
_cell.angle_gamma   90.00
#
_symmetry.space_group_name_H-M   'P 1'
#
loop_
_entity.id
_entity.type
_entity.pdbx_description
1 polymer ?
#
loop_
_entity_poly.entity_id
_entity_poly.type
_entity_poly.pdbx_seq_one_letter_code
_entity_poly.pdbx_strand_id
1 'polypeptide(L)'
;NYDQRMDTMANILYYPQKPLATTRSMEFLKFRELPAGQNAIVAIACYSGYNQEDSVIMNQSSIDRGLFRSLFYRSYTDQEKRIGMSVVEQFEKPMRSDTLRLKHGTYDKLDDDGIVAPGVRVSGEDIIIGKTAPIAPDAEELGQRTKLHVKRDVSTPLRSTESGIVDQVLLTTNAEGLRFVKVRMRTTKIPQIGDKFASRHGQKGTIGITYRQEDMPFTSEGVVPDLIINPHAIPSRMTIAHLIECQLSKVSSLRGFEGDATPFTEVTVDSVSRLLREHGYQSRGFEVMYNGHTGRKLVAQVFLGPTY
;
A
#
# COMPACT_ATOMS: atom_id res chain seq x y z
N ASN A 1 3.44 -16.94 -3.44
CA ASN A 1 2.87 -17.31 -4.75
C ASN A 1 1.91 -16.25 -5.32
N TYR A 2 1.84 -15.04 -4.75
CA TYR A 2 0.93 -14.00 -5.25
C TYR A 2 1.28 -13.58 -6.69
N ASP A 3 2.55 -13.67 -7.08
CA ASP A 3 3.03 -13.33 -8.43
C ASP A 3 2.35 -14.14 -9.54
N GLN A 4 1.86 -15.34 -9.23
CA GLN A 4 1.16 -16.20 -10.18
C GLN A 4 -0.35 -16.26 -9.91
N ARG A 5 -0.77 -16.02 -8.67
CA ARG A 5 -2.18 -16.12 -8.29
C ARG A 5 -2.96 -14.90 -8.79
N MET A 6 -3.98 -15.15 -9.58
CA MET A 6 -4.88 -14.12 -10.10
C MET A 6 -6.02 -13.85 -9.10
N ASP A 7 -5.75 -13.06 -8.06
CA ASP A 7 -6.79 -12.59 -7.14
C ASP A 7 -7.43 -11.28 -7.59
N THR A 8 -8.65 -11.01 -7.10
CA THR A 8 -9.38 -9.76 -7.38
C THR A 8 -8.59 -8.53 -6.97
N MET A 9 -8.01 -8.53 -5.76
CA MET A 9 -7.20 -7.43 -5.24
C MET A 9 -6.09 -7.97 -4.34
N ALA A 10 -4.93 -7.33 -4.37
CA ALA A 10 -3.85 -7.58 -3.41
C ALA A 10 -3.09 -6.29 -3.10
N ASN A 11 -2.70 -6.11 -1.84
CA ASN A 11 -1.78 -5.04 -1.39
C ASN A 11 -0.52 -5.70 -0.85
N ILE A 12 0.63 -5.34 -1.39
CA ILE A 12 1.90 -6.00 -1.09
C ILE A 12 2.94 -4.95 -0.81
N LEU A 13 3.53 -4.98 0.38
CA LEU A 13 4.56 -4.05 0.79
C LEU A 13 5.88 -4.35 0.03
N TYR A 14 6.59 -3.29 -0.37
CA TYR A 14 7.85 -3.43 -1.14
C TYR A 14 8.96 -4.06 -0.32
N TYR A 15 9.14 -3.61 0.92
CA TYR A 15 10.25 -4.05 1.78
C TYR A 15 9.73 -4.46 3.17
N PRO A 16 8.98 -5.58 3.29
CA PRO A 16 8.59 -6.11 4.58
C PRO A 16 9.81 -6.39 5.48
N GLN A 17 9.73 -6.04 6.76
CA GLN A 17 10.83 -6.24 7.70
C GLN A 17 10.41 -7.10 8.88
N LYS A 18 11.36 -7.78 9.51
CA LYS A 18 11.10 -8.46 10.78
C LYS A 18 10.94 -7.43 11.89
N PRO A 19 9.94 -7.54 12.78
CA PRO A 19 9.88 -6.70 13.96
C PRO A 19 11.11 -6.93 14.84
N LEU A 20 11.70 -5.86 15.39
CA LEU A 20 12.87 -5.98 16.28
C LEU A 20 12.54 -6.62 17.64
N ALA A 21 11.35 -6.33 18.15
CA ALA A 21 10.80 -6.93 19.37
C ALA A 21 9.71 -7.95 18.98
N THR A 22 9.97 -9.25 19.22
CA THR A 22 9.11 -10.37 18.79
C THR A 22 8.69 -11.24 19.96
N THR A 23 7.51 -11.85 19.87
CA THR A 23 7.08 -12.87 20.85
C THR A 23 7.48 -14.25 20.35
N ARG A 24 7.69 -15.20 21.26
CA ARG A 24 7.98 -16.61 20.89
C ARG A 24 6.86 -17.21 20.02
N SER A 25 5.61 -16.81 20.24
CA SER A 25 4.48 -17.27 19.45
C SER A 25 4.55 -16.88 17.97
N MET A 26 5.26 -15.80 17.63
CA MET A 26 5.42 -15.36 16.23
C MET A 26 6.20 -16.38 15.38
N GLU A 27 7.03 -17.22 15.99
CA GLU A 27 7.76 -18.28 15.30
C GLU A 27 6.82 -19.39 14.81
N PHE A 28 5.84 -19.78 15.63
CA PHE A 28 4.83 -20.77 15.24
C PHE A 28 3.88 -20.23 14.16
N LEU A 29 3.60 -18.92 14.19
CA LEU A 29 2.76 -18.24 13.20
C LEU A 29 3.48 -17.92 11.89
N LYS A 30 4.79 -18.16 11.81
CA LYS A 30 5.63 -17.80 10.66
C LYS A 30 5.58 -16.30 10.30
N PHE A 31 5.38 -15.45 11.31
CA PHE A 31 5.25 -14.01 11.12
C PHE A 31 6.59 -13.36 10.73
N ARG A 32 7.70 -13.98 11.11
CA ARG A 32 9.06 -13.51 10.79
C ARG A 32 9.41 -13.76 9.33
N GLU A 33 8.87 -14.84 8.78
CA GLU A 33 9.02 -15.26 7.40
C GLU A 33 8.09 -14.46 6.48
N LEU A 34 6.90 -14.07 6.97
CA LEU A 34 5.93 -13.25 6.24
C LEU A 34 5.47 -12.03 7.06
N PRO A 35 6.33 -11.02 7.25
CA PRO A 35 5.98 -9.85 8.03
C PRO A 35 5.03 -8.91 7.28
N ALA A 36 4.30 -8.10 8.05
CA ALA A 36 3.23 -7.21 7.57
C ALA A 36 3.54 -5.70 7.67
N GLY A 37 4.77 -5.31 8.01
CA GLY A 37 5.14 -3.93 8.36
C GLY A 37 6.63 -3.66 8.19
N GLN A 38 7.07 -2.50 8.66
CA GLN A 38 8.47 -2.07 8.61
C GLN A 38 8.84 -1.38 9.90
N ASN A 39 10.09 -1.55 10.34
CA ASN A 39 10.59 -0.78 11.46
C ASN A 39 10.83 0.67 11.00
N ALA A 40 10.40 1.62 11.81
CA ALA A 40 10.57 3.04 11.59
C ALA A 40 11.12 3.71 12.86
N ILE A 41 11.95 4.74 12.67
CA ILE A 41 12.42 5.56 13.78
C ILE A 41 11.32 6.55 14.16
N VAL A 42 10.78 6.40 15.37
CA VAL A 42 9.67 7.23 15.86
C VAL A 42 10.14 8.17 16.97
N ALA A 43 9.81 9.44 16.82
CA ALA A 43 10.00 10.48 17.83
C ALA A 43 8.66 10.86 18.46
N ILE A 44 8.63 11.01 19.78
CA ILE A 44 7.46 11.49 20.53
C ILE A 44 7.70 12.95 20.94
N ALA A 45 7.16 13.88 20.16
CA ALA A 45 7.36 15.31 20.38
C ALA A 45 6.22 16.15 19.77
N CYS A 46 5.90 17.29 20.39
CA CYS A 46 5.07 18.31 19.75
C CYS A 46 5.95 19.08 18.76
N TYR A 47 5.65 18.99 17.46
CA TYR A 47 6.43 19.66 16.42
C TYR A 47 5.51 20.27 15.37
N SER A 48 5.67 21.56 15.06
CA SER A 48 4.91 22.32 14.04
C SER A 48 3.38 22.33 14.12
N GLY A 49 2.75 21.59 15.04
CA GLY A 49 1.29 21.50 15.21
C GLY A 49 0.60 20.46 14.33
N TYR A 50 1.23 20.00 13.24
CA TYR A 50 0.66 19.04 12.28
C TYR A 50 0.66 17.56 12.73
N ASN A 51 0.90 17.31 14.02
CA ASN A 51 0.75 15.97 14.62
C ASN A 51 -0.33 15.93 15.72
N GLN A 52 -1.22 16.93 15.78
CA GLN A 52 -2.35 16.92 16.72
C GLN A 52 -3.49 16.00 16.26
N GLU A 53 -4.40 15.63 17.16
CA GLU A 53 -5.64 14.88 16.83
C GLU A 53 -5.42 13.64 15.95
N ASP A 54 -4.52 12.73 16.36
CA ASP A 54 -4.21 11.50 15.62
C ASP A 54 -3.61 11.72 14.21
N SER A 55 -3.03 12.90 13.96
CA SER A 55 -2.13 13.10 12.83
C SER A 55 -0.68 12.80 13.19
N VAL A 56 0.09 12.38 12.20
CA VAL A 56 1.53 12.14 12.32
C VAL A 56 2.28 12.96 11.29
N ILE A 57 3.47 13.40 11.66
CA ILE A 57 4.42 14.01 10.72
C ILE A 57 5.32 12.90 10.21
N MET A 58 5.49 12.80 8.89
CA MET A 58 6.34 11.78 8.26
C MET A 58 7.51 12.41 7.50
N ASN A 59 8.65 11.72 7.47
CA ASN A 59 9.82 12.15 6.72
C ASN A 59 9.66 11.87 5.22
N GLN A 60 9.54 12.92 4.42
CA GLN A 60 9.45 12.84 2.96
C GLN A 60 10.66 12.14 2.35
N SER A 61 11.87 12.41 2.86
CA SER A 61 13.09 11.78 2.35
C SER A 61 13.10 10.27 2.60
N SER A 62 12.47 9.79 3.68
CA SER A 62 12.28 8.35 3.92
C SER A 62 11.25 7.75 2.96
N ILE A 63 10.13 8.45 2.69
CA ILE A 63 9.14 8.05 1.68
C ILE A 63 9.76 7.96 0.28
N ASP A 64 10.61 8.93 -0.08
CA ASP A 64 11.31 9.00 -1.36
C ASP A 64 12.27 7.81 -1.55
N ARG A 65 12.87 7.34 -0.45
CA ARG A 65 13.71 6.13 -0.40
C ARG A 65 12.93 4.81 -0.41
N GLY A 66 11.60 4.87 -0.28
CA GLY A 66 10.73 3.70 -0.40
C GLY A 66 10.08 3.23 0.90
N LEU A 67 10.12 4.03 1.97
CA LEU A 67 9.37 3.74 3.20
C LEU A 67 7.88 3.59 2.88
N PHE A 68 7.28 2.50 3.37
CA PHE A 68 5.89 2.08 3.24
C PHE A 68 5.29 2.04 1.83
N ARG A 69 6.12 1.95 0.78
CA ARG A 69 5.61 1.75 -0.59
C ARG A 69 4.96 0.38 -0.71
N SER A 70 3.84 0.32 -1.42
CA SER A 70 3.12 -0.93 -1.69
C SER A 70 2.75 -1.08 -3.18
N LEU A 71 2.67 -2.31 -3.63
CA LEU A 71 2.05 -2.70 -4.89
C LEU A 71 0.58 -2.98 -4.65
N PHE A 72 -0.28 -2.34 -5.42
CA PHE A 72 -1.70 -2.65 -5.50
C PHE A 72 -1.95 -3.41 -6.81
N TYR A 73 -2.44 -4.64 -6.68
CA TYR A 73 -2.91 -5.45 -7.78
C TYR A 73 -4.43 -5.42 -7.85
N ARG A 74 -4.96 -5.42 -9.06
CA ARG A 74 -6.38 -5.68 -9.32
C ARG A 74 -6.57 -6.52 -10.56
N SER A 75 -7.42 -7.53 -10.47
CA SER A 75 -7.83 -8.32 -11.64
C SER A 75 -9.24 -7.96 -12.10
N TYR A 76 -9.40 -7.86 -13.41
CA TYR A 76 -10.68 -7.78 -14.11
C TYR A 76 -10.95 -9.10 -14.80
N THR A 77 -12.19 -9.58 -14.73
CA THR A 77 -12.61 -10.85 -15.32
C THR A 77 -13.78 -10.61 -16.24
N ASP A 78 -13.75 -11.22 -17.42
CA ASP A 78 -14.87 -11.25 -18.35
C ASP A 78 -14.93 -12.61 -19.04
N GLN A 79 -16.11 -12.99 -19.51
CA GLN A 79 -16.32 -14.27 -20.19
C GLN A 79 -17.30 -14.10 -21.33
N GLU A 80 -17.10 -14.82 -22.42
CA GLU A 80 -18.09 -14.91 -23.48
C GLU A 80 -19.40 -15.48 -22.93
N LYS A 81 -20.53 -14.97 -23.41
CA LYS A 81 -21.85 -15.49 -23.06
C LYS A 81 -22.54 -15.99 -24.32
N ARG A 82 -23.24 -17.11 -24.16
CA ARG A 82 -24.23 -17.56 -25.14
C ARG A 82 -25.54 -16.85 -24.88
N ILE A 83 -26.06 -16.19 -25.90
CA ILE A 83 -27.40 -15.60 -25.95
C ILE A 83 -28.24 -16.52 -26.85
N GLY A 84 -29.17 -17.26 -26.27
CA GLY A 84 -29.99 -18.24 -27.02
C GLY A 84 -29.20 -19.44 -27.55
N MET A 85 -29.58 -19.94 -28.74
CA MET A 85 -29.04 -21.18 -29.30
C MET A 85 -27.74 -21.03 -30.13
N SER A 86 -27.36 -19.82 -30.56
CA SER A 86 -26.21 -19.65 -31.47
C SER A 86 -25.47 -18.31 -31.38
N VAL A 87 -25.97 -17.32 -30.65
CA VAL A 87 -25.33 -16.01 -30.58
C VAL A 87 -24.32 -16.01 -29.44
N VAL A 88 -23.04 -15.81 -29.76
CA VAL A 88 -21.95 -15.78 -28.79
C VAL A 88 -21.38 -14.38 -28.78
N GLU A 89 -21.34 -13.74 -27.60
CA GLU A 89 -20.52 -12.53 -27.41
C GLU A 89 -19.05 -12.90 -27.65
N GLN A 90 -18.31 -12.09 -28.38
CA GLN A 90 -16.93 -12.41 -28.74
C GLN A 90 -15.96 -11.35 -28.24
N PHE A 91 -14.76 -11.80 -27.84
CA PHE A 91 -13.62 -10.92 -27.66
C PHE A 91 -13.02 -10.57 -29.02
N GLU A 92 -13.02 -9.28 -29.32
CA GLU A 92 -12.44 -8.69 -30.52
C GLU A 92 -12.34 -7.17 -30.30
N LYS A 93 -11.53 -6.50 -31.12
CA LYS A 93 -11.38 -5.04 -31.07
C LYS A 93 -12.61 -4.34 -31.68
N PRO A 94 -13.43 -3.63 -30.89
CA PRO A 94 -14.59 -2.91 -31.40
C PRO A 94 -14.17 -1.75 -32.32
N MET A 95 -14.78 -1.62 -33.49
CA MET A 95 -14.52 -0.51 -34.41
C MET A 95 -15.73 0.41 -34.53
N ARG A 96 -15.49 1.71 -34.74
CA ARG A 96 -16.55 2.71 -34.95
C ARG A 96 -17.41 2.41 -36.18
N SER A 97 -16.88 1.68 -37.15
CA SER A 97 -17.57 1.32 -38.39
C SER A 97 -18.63 0.24 -38.21
N ASP A 98 -18.40 -0.74 -37.33
CA ASP A 98 -19.23 -1.95 -37.23
C ASP A 98 -19.95 -2.10 -35.88
N THR A 99 -19.53 -1.34 -34.87
CA THR A 99 -20.01 -1.46 -33.50
C THR A 99 -20.80 -0.22 -33.05
N LEU A 100 -21.99 -0.47 -32.51
CA LEU A 100 -22.90 0.52 -31.97
C LEU A 100 -22.63 0.77 -30.47
N ARG A 101 -22.88 2.01 -30.02
CA ARG A 101 -22.75 2.46 -28.61
C ARG A 101 -21.38 2.20 -27.99
N LEU A 102 -20.31 2.54 -28.71
CA LEU A 102 -18.97 2.55 -28.13
C LEU A 102 -18.92 3.44 -26.89
N LYS A 103 -18.20 2.98 -25.88
CA LYS A 103 -17.94 3.73 -24.65
C LYS A 103 -17.03 4.92 -24.93
N HIS A 104 -17.00 5.86 -23.99
CA HIS A 104 -16.17 7.07 -24.07
C HIS A 104 -14.66 6.82 -23.87
N GLY A 105 -14.25 5.56 -23.70
CA GLY A 105 -12.87 5.13 -23.52
C GLY A 105 -12.06 4.98 -24.81
N THR A 106 -10.77 4.70 -24.64
CA THR A 106 -9.83 4.45 -25.75
C THR A 106 -9.69 2.95 -26.02
N TYR A 107 -9.81 2.53 -27.28
CA TYR A 107 -9.66 1.14 -27.74
C TYR A 107 -8.31 0.90 -28.44
N ASP A 108 -7.51 1.95 -28.64
CA ASP A 108 -6.25 1.89 -29.39
C ASP A 108 -5.22 0.95 -28.77
N LYS A 109 -5.32 0.75 -27.44
CA LYS A 109 -4.43 -0.11 -26.64
C LYS A 109 -4.80 -1.60 -26.68
N LEU A 110 -5.90 -1.96 -27.33
CA LEU A 110 -6.30 -3.35 -27.53
C LEU A 110 -5.62 -3.91 -28.77
N ASP A 111 -5.18 -5.16 -28.66
CA ASP A 111 -4.76 -5.95 -29.81
C ASP A 111 -5.99 -6.45 -30.59
N ASP A 112 -5.76 -7.16 -31.70
CA ASP A 112 -6.83 -7.63 -32.59
C ASP A 112 -7.79 -8.62 -31.91
N ASP A 113 -7.32 -9.33 -30.88
CA ASP A 113 -8.13 -10.21 -30.03
C ASP A 113 -9.03 -9.44 -29.04
N GLY A 114 -8.95 -8.10 -29.04
CA GLY A 114 -9.70 -7.25 -28.14
C GLY A 114 -9.12 -7.21 -26.73
N ILE A 115 -7.88 -7.64 -26.50
CA ILE A 115 -7.31 -7.70 -25.15
C ILE A 115 -6.04 -6.85 -25.10
N VAL A 116 -5.80 -6.21 -23.96
CA VAL A 116 -4.60 -5.40 -23.76
C VAL A 116 -3.39 -6.29 -23.44
N ALA A 117 -2.26 -6.04 -24.11
CA ALA A 117 -1.03 -6.78 -23.83
C ALA A 117 -0.40 -6.44 -22.46
N PRO A 118 0.27 -7.41 -21.77
CA PRO A 118 1.10 -7.13 -20.61
C PRO A 118 2.17 -6.07 -20.88
N GLY A 119 2.41 -5.19 -19.91
CA GLY A 119 3.37 -4.09 -20.01
C GLY A 119 2.78 -2.76 -20.51
N VAL A 120 1.58 -2.77 -21.08
CA VAL A 120 0.91 -1.55 -21.54
C VAL A 120 0.45 -0.71 -20.35
N ARG A 121 0.65 0.61 -20.43
CA ARG A 121 0.15 1.58 -19.44
C ARG A 121 -1.31 1.94 -19.74
N VAL A 122 -2.17 1.77 -18.75
CA VAL A 122 -3.62 2.05 -18.82
C VAL A 122 -4.04 2.99 -17.70
N SER A 123 -5.01 3.85 -17.99
CA SER A 123 -5.47 4.91 -17.07
C SER A 123 -6.92 5.31 -17.33
N GLY A 124 -7.66 5.62 -16.27
CA GLY A 124 -8.97 6.24 -16.39
C GLY A 124 -9.98 5.32 -17.04
N GLU A 125 -10.52 5.74 -18.19
CA GLU A 125 -11.57 5.02 -18.93
C GLU A 125 -11.03 4.15 -20.07
N ASP A 126 -9.73 3.89 -20.11
CA ASP A 126 -9.14 2.98 -21.10
C ASP A 126 -9.83 1.62 -21.08
N ILE A 127 -10.10 1.09 -22.28
CA ILE A 127 -10.69 -0.23 -22.42
C ILE A 127 -9.60 -1.29 -22.29
N ILE A 128 -9.83 -2.26 -21.41
CA ILE A 128 -8.87 -3.35 -21.14
C ILE A 128 -9.32 -4.69 -21.72
N ILE A 129 -10.63 -4.87 -21.91
CA ILE A 129 -11.20 -6.04 -22.58
C ILE A 129 -12.28 -5.53 -23.55
N GLY A 130 -11.94 -5.50 -24.83
CA GLY A 130 -12.85 -5.31 -25.95
C GLY A 130 -13.73 -6.53 -26.14
N LYS A 131 -15.04 -6.30 -26.17
CA LYS A 131 -16.03 -7.35 -26.28
C LYS A 131 -17.24 -6.83 -27.02
N THR A 132 -17.74 -7.61 -27.96
CA THR A 132 -18.91 -7.25 -28.76
C THR A 132 -20.00 -8.30 -28.62
N ALA A 133 -21.25 -7.86 -28.70
CA ALA A 133 -22.42 -8.71 -28.80
C ALA A 133 -23.12 -8.43 -30.14
N PRO A 134 -23.43 -9.44 -30.95
CA PRO A 134 -24.12 -9.19 -32.21
C PRO A 134 -25.57 -8.78 -31.93
N ILE A 135 -26.07 -7.85 -32.75
CA ILE A 135 -27.42 -7.31 -32.66
C ILE A 135 -28.31 -8.06 -33.65
N ALA A 136 -29.47 -8.53 -33.20
CA ALA A 136 -30.45 -9.16 -34.09
C ALA A 136 -30.83 -8.20 -35.25
N PRO A 137 -30.99 -8.70 -36.49
CA PRO A 137 -31.33 -7.87 -37.64
C PRO A 137 -32.65 -7.11 -37.42
N ASP A 138 -33.60 -7.72 -36.70
CA ASP A 138 -34.95 -7.18 -36.46
C ASP A 138 -35.08 -6.28 -35.23
N ALA A 139 -33.97 -6.01 -34.53
CA ALA A 139 -33.98 -5.13 -33.36
C ALA A 139 -33.97 -3.65 -33.79
N GLU A 140 -35.10 -2.96 -33.59
CA GLU A 140 -35.22 -1.51 -33.78
C GLU A 140 -34.49 -0.74 -32.66
N GLU A 141 -33.34 -0.16 -32.98
CA GLU A 141 -32.60 0.73 -32.08
C GLU A 141 -32.80 2.21 -32.46
N LEU A 142 -34.03 2.72 -32.24
CA LEU A 142 -34.37 4.16 -32.13
C LEU A 142 -33.70 5.12 -33.14
N GLY A 143 -33.40 4.66 -34.36
CA GLY A 143 -32.80 5.48 -35.43
C GLY A 143 -31.29 5.76 -35.32
N GLN A 144 -30.56 5.22 -34.34
CA GLN A 144 -29.10 5.41 -34.21
C GLN A 144 -28.28 4.36 -34.99
N ARG A 145 -28.95 3.34 -35.53
CA ARG A 145 -28.32 2.20 -36.21
C ARG A 145 -28.19 2.47 -37.72
N THR A 146 -26.97 2.34 -38.25
CA THR A 146 -26.72 2.24 -39.70
C THR A 146 -26.74 0.76 -40.11
N LYS A 147 -26.94 0.45 -41.40
CA LYS A 147 -26.89 -0.95 -41.92
C LYS A 147 -25.56 -1.65 -41.64
N LEU A 148 -24.49 -0.88 -41.39
CA LEU A 148 -23.14 -1.38 -41.11
C LEU A 148 -22.94 -1.77 -39.63
N HIS A 149 -23.78 -1.26 -38.71
CA HIS A 149 -23.70 -1.60 -37.29
C HIS A 149 -24.41 -2.92 -37.01
N VAL A 150 -23.61 -3.99 -36.99
CA VAL A 150 -24.06 -5.38 -36.73
C VAL A 150 -23.82 -5.76 -35.27
N LYS A 151 -22.95 -5.04 -34.56
CA LYS A 151 -22.47 -5.38 -33.23
C LYS A 151 -22.76 -4.26 -32.22
N ARG A 152 -22.88 -4.60 -30.95
CA ARG A 152 -22.98 -3.67 -29.81
C ARG A 152 -21.75 -3.84 -28.93
N ASP A 153 -21.22 -2.74 -28.43
CA ASP A 153 -20.11 -2.76 -27.49
C ASP A 153 -20.55 -3.20 -26.08
N VAL A 154 -19.92 -4.26 -25.56
CA VAL A 154 -20.09 -4.79 -24.20
C VAL A 154 -18.72 -4.90 -23.51
N SER A 155 -17.75 -4.09 -23.94
CA SER A 155 -16.38 -4.06 -23.42
C SER A 155 -16.31 -3.75 -21.92
N THR A 156 -15.22 -4.15 -21.27
CA THR A 156 -14.94 -3.82 -19.87
C THR A 156 -13.88 -2.71 -19.80
N PRO A 157 -14.24 -1.50 -19.34
CA PRO A 157 -13.29 -0.42 -19.11
C PRO A 157 -12.55 -0.58 -17.77
N LEU A 158 -11.42 0.10 -17.66
CA LEU A 158 -10.81 0.38 -16.38
C LEU A 158 -11.72 1.29 -15.52
N ARG A 159 -11.57 1.25 -14.18
CA ARG A 159 -12.23 2.21 -13.30
C ARG A 159 -11.56 3.57 -13.43
N SER A 160 -12.37 4.63 -13.53
CA SER A 160 -11.90 6.01 -13.75
C SER A 160 -10.88 6.51 -12.72
N THR A 161 -10.95 6.05 -11.47
CA THR A 161 -10.03 6.43 -10.38
C THR A 161 -8.73 5.61 -10.35
N GLU A 162 -8.54 4.70 -11.29
CA GLU A 162 -7.43 3.77 -11.32
C GLU A 162 -6.54 3.97 -12.54
N SER A 163 -5.26 3.69 -12.33
CA SER A 163 -4.24 3.71 -13.36
C SER A 163 -3.13 2.75 -12.98
N GLY A 164 -2.45 2.22 -13.98
CA GLY A 164 -1.40 1.25 -13.74
C GLY A 164 -0.83 0.67 -15.03
N ILE A 165 -0.11 -0.43 -14.85
CA ILE A 165 0.46 -1.21 -15.94
C ILE A 165 -0.20 -2.57 -15.92
N VAL A 166 -0.54 -3.09 -17.10
CA VAL A 166 -1.04 -4.46 -17.24
C VAL A 166 0.08 -5.40 -16.84
N ASP A 167 -0.17 -6.22 -15.83
CA ASP A 167 0.83 -7.09 -15.23
C ASP A 167 0.83 -8.45 -15.91
N GLN A 168 -0.33 -9.09 -15.98
CA GLN A 168 -0.50 -10.41 -16.59
C GLN A 168 -1.91 -10.54 -17.15
N VAL A 169 -2.03 -11.29 -18.25
CA VAL A 169 -3.30 -11.64 -18.89
C VAL A 169 -3.41 -13.16 -18.92
N LEU A 170 -4.54 -13.68 -18.47
CA LEU A 170 -4.85 -15.10 -18.48
C LEU A 170 -6.06 -15.35 -19.38
N LEU A 171 -5.83 -16.18 -20.39
CA LEU A 171 -6.84 -16.70 -21.30
C LEU A 171 -7.09 -18.16 -20.94
N THR A 172 -8.34 -18.51 -20.68
CA THR A 172 -8.74 -19.89 -20.42
C THR A 172 -10.16 -20.13 -20.93
N THR A 173 -10.66 -21.34 -20.75
CA THR A 173 -12.03 -21.71 -21.07
C THR A 173 -12.78 -22.05 -19.78
N ASN A 174 -14.02 -21.60 -19.68
CA ASN A 174 -14.89 -22.01 -18.57
C ASN A 174 -15.38 -23.46 -18.76
N ALA A 175 -16.15 -23.97 -17.78
CA ALA A 175 -16.71 -25.33 -17.84
C ALA A 175 -17.66 -25.57 -19.03
N GLU A 176 -18.19 -24.51 -19.64
CA GLU A 176 -19.08 -24.55 -20.81
C GLU A 176 -18.33 -24.47 -22.15
N GLY A 177 -16.99 -24.40 -22.11
CA GLY A 177 -16.12 -24.26 -23.28
C GLY A 177 -16.08 -22.86 -23.88
N LEU A 178 -16.57 -21.84 -23.17
CA LEU A 178 -16.54 -20.43 -23.58
C LEU A 178 -15.24 -19.77 -23.16
N ARG A 179 -14.75 -18.82 -23.96
CA ARG A 179 -13.51 -18.10 -23.62
C ARG A 179 -13.74 -17.24 -22.36
N PHE A 180 -12.76 -17.28 -21.48
CA PHE A 180 -12.71 -16.55 -20.22
C PHE A 180 -11.38 -15.80 -20.15
N VAL A 181 -11.45 -14.50 -19.85
CA VAL A 181 -10.29 -13.61 -19.80
C VAL A 181 -10.17 -13.05 -18.40
N LYS A 182 -8.95 -13.04 -17.88
CA LYS A 182 -8.60 -12.36 -16.64
C LYS A 182 -7.39 -11.47 -16.84
N VAL A 183 -7.58 -10.17 -16.74
CA VAL A 183 -6.52 -9.15 -16.87
C VAL A 183 -6.16 -8.65 -15.48
N ARG A 184 -4.93 -8.90 -15.04
CA ARG A 184 -4.38 -8.34 -13.80
C ARG A 184 -3.56 -7.11 -14.11
N MET A 185 -3.82 -6.05 -13.36
CA MET A 185 -3.07 -4.81 -13.42
C MET A 185 -2.36 -4.56 -12.10
N ARG A 186 -1.26 -3.82 -12.17
CA ARG A 186 -0.51 -3.39 -10.99
C ARG A 186 -0.29 -1.88 -11.00
N THR A 187 -0.27 -1.30 -9.81
CA THR A 187 0.06 0.10 -9.60
C THR A 187 0.86 0.24 -8.30
N THR A 188 1.82 1.15 -8.29
CA THR A 188 2.59 1.45 -7.09
C THR A 188 1.87 2.52 -6.29
N LYS A 189 1.64 2.26 -5.01
CA LYS A 189 1.11 3.21 -4.03
C LYS A 189 2.26 3.69 -3.15
N ILE A 190 2.52 4.98 -3.23
CA ILE A 190 3.47 5.68 -2.37
C ILE A 190 2.66 6.34 -1.25
N PRO A 191 3.12 6.33 0.01
CA PRO A 191 2.46 7.04 1.10
C PRO A 191 2.14 8.50 0.76
N GLN A 192 0.93 8.93 1.05
CA GLN A 192 0.42 10.28 0.82
C GLN A 192 -0.24 10.84 2.07
N ILE A 193 -0.40 12.17 2.11
CA ILE A 193 -1.18 12.86 3.17
C ILE A 193 -2.59 12.25 3.23
N GLY A 194 -3.03 11.93 4.44
CA GLY A 194 -4.30 11.23 4.69
C GLY A 194 -4.22 9.70 4.73
N ASP A 195 -3.12 9.09 4.29
CA ASP A 195 -2.91 7.65 4.45
C ASP A 195 -2.79 7.27 5.93
N LYS A 196 -3.29 6.08 6.26
CA LYS A 196 -3.40 5.59 7.64
C LYS A 196 -2.26 4.66 8.00
N PHE A 197 -1.67 4.91 9.16
CA PHE A 197 -0.63 4.09 9.76
C PHE A 197 -1.03 3.72 11.19
N ALA A 198 -0.53 2.60 11.68
CA ALA A 198 -0.80 2.18 13.04
C ALA A 198 0.39 1.42 13.64
N SER A 199 0.63 1.61 14.93
CA SER A 199 1.51 0.73 15.69
C SER A 199 0.80 -0.56 16.08
N ARG A 200 1.58 -1.54 16.56
CA ARG A 200 1.05 -2.79 17.14
C ARG A 200 0.19 -2.61 18.39
N HIS A 201 0.16 -1.41 18.97
CA HIS A 201 -0.55 -1.11 20.23
C HIS A 201 -1.81 -0.27 20.02
N GLY A 202 -2.39 -0.31 18.82
CA GLY A 202 -3.66 0.36 18.53
C GLY A 202 -3.57 1.87 18.36
N GLN A 203 -2.36 2.43 18.29
CA GLN A 203 -2.15 3.84 17.97
C GLN A 203 -2.28 4.03 16.46
N LYS A 204 -3.43 4.52 16.01
CA LYS A 204 -3.71 4.79 14.60
C LYS A 204 -3.57 6.28 14.34
N GLY A 205 -3.02 6.64 13.20
CA GLY A 205 -2.97 8.03 12.76
C GLY A 205 -2.91 8.19 11.26
N THR A 206 -3.16 9.41 10.79
CA THR A 206 -3.05 9.78 9.37
C THR A 206 -1.84 10.68 9.16
N ILE A 207 -1.21 10.62 7.99
CA ILE A 207 -0.15 11.59 7.66
C ILE A 207 -0.79 12.98 7.57
N GLY A 208 -0.42 13.89 8.48
CA GLY A 208 -0.88 15.28 8.46
C GLY A 208 -0.04 16.15 7.55
N ILE A 209 1.29 15.99 7.62
CA ILE A 209 2.25 16.67 6.73
C ILE A 209 3.51 15.83 6.58
N THR A 210 4.24 16.09 5.50
CA THR A 210 5.54 15.49 5.22
C THR A 210 6.62 16.57 5.18
N TYR A 211 7.72 16.37 5.90
CA TYR A 211 8.91 17.25 5.85
C TYR A 211 10.10 16.53 5.26
N ARG A 212 10.96 17.26 4.54
CA ARG A 212 12.23 16.70 4.06
C ARG A 212 13.25 16.64 5.21
N GLN A 213 14.31 15.87 5.01
CA GLN A 213 15.31 15.60 6.04
C GLN A 213 15.91 16.87 6.65
N GLU A 214 16.10 17.93 5.86
CA GLU A 214 16.63 19.24 6.30
C GLU A 214 15.72 19.98 7.29
N ASP A 215 14.40 19.79 7.19
CA ASP A 215 13.42 20.49 8.02
C ASP A 215 13.11 19.71 9.32
N MET A 216 13.44 18.42 9.34
CA MET A 216 13.18 17.52 10.47
C MET A 216 14.15 17.74 11.64
N PRO A 217 13.72 17.50 12.89
CA PRO A 217 14.62 17.53 14.03
C PRO A 217 15.61 16.36 13.95
N PHE A 218 16.85 16.57 14.41
CA PHE A 218 17.91 15.57 14.36
C PHE A 218 18.63 15.44 15.72
N THR A 219 19.20 14.27 16.00
CA THR A 219 19.99 14.03 17.23
C THR A 219 21.42 14.55 17.09
N SER A 220 22.20 14.55 18.19
CA SER A 220 23.65 14.86 18.11
C SER A 220 24.44 13.88 17.24
N GLU A 221 23.90 12.68 17.03
CA GLU A 221 24.49 11.64 16.17
C GLU A 221 24.04 11.79 14.70
N GLY A 222 23.18 12.77 14.40
CA GLY A 222 22.65 12.99 13.05
C GLY A 222 21.48 12.08 12.68
N VAL A 223 20.89 11.36 13.66
CA VAL A 223 19.71 10.52 13.43
C VAL A 223 18.49 11.42 13.24
N VAL A 224 17.72 11.16 12.18
CA VAL A 224 16.49 11.86 11.85
C VAL A 224 15.33 10.86 11.93
N PRO A 225 14.21 11.19 12.60
CA PRO A 225 13.09 10.27 12.70
C PRO A 225 12.37 10.12 11.36
N ASP A 226 11.77 8.95 11.16
CA ASP A 226 10.87 8.65 10.04
C ASP A 226 9.46 9.17 10.32
N LEU A 227 9.01 9.11 11.58
CA LEU A 227 7.73 9.64 12.03
C LEU A 227 7.87 10.43 13.34
N ILE A 228 7.05 11.47 13.50
CA ILE A 228 6.88 12.19 14.75
C ILE A 228 5.42 12.11 15.18
N ILE A 229 5.19 11.48 16.34
CA ILE A 229 3.87 11.38 16.96
C ILE A 229 3.75 12.35 18.14
N ASN A 230 2.52 12.76 18.44
CA ASN A 230 2.29 13.72 19.50
C ASN A 230 2.22 13.04 20.89
N PRO A 231 2.90 13.58 21.91
CA PRO A 231 2.89 13.08 23.28
C PRO A 231 1.48 12.92 23.88
N HIS A 232 0.50 13.75 23.50
CA HIS A 232 -0.86 13.70 24.04
C HIS A 232 -1.60 12.38 23.75
N ALA A 233 -1.15 11.60 22.76
CA ALA A 233 -1.69 10.28 22.46
C ALA A 233 -1.33 9.22 23.52
N ILE A 234 -0.34 9.47 24.39
CA ILE A 234 0.13 8.49 25.38
C ILE A 234 -0.71 8.51 26.67
N PRO A 235 -0.95 9.66 27.36
CA PRO A 235 -1.71 9.66 28.61
C PRO A 235 -3.16 9.20 28.44
N SER A 236 -3.79 9.58 27.33
CA SER A 236 -5.20 9.27 27.04
C SER A 236 -5.43 7.79 26.70
N ARG A 237 -4.52 7.18 25.93
CA ARG A 237 -4.64 5.78 25.49
C ARG A 237 -3.94 4.78 26.40
N MET A 238 -3.08 5.27 27.30
CA MET A 238 -2.33 4.45 28.26
C MET A 238 -1.53 3.32 27.59
N THR A 239 -1.02 3.54 26.37
CA THR A 239 -0.27 2.54 25.59
C THR A 239 1.19 2.44 26.03
N ILE A 240 1.44 2.09 27.30
CA ILE A 240 2.78 1.99 27.87
C ILE A 240 3.63 0.94 27.14
N ALA A 241 3.00 -0.14 26.67
CA ALA A 241 3.66 -1.20 25.91
C ALA A 241 4.34 -0.67 24.62
N HIS A 242 3.81 0.40 24.01
CA HIS A 242 4.44 1.04 22.85
C HIS A 242 5.78 1.69 23.22
N LEU A 243 5.87 2.33 24.39
CA LEU A 243 7.12 2.91 24.90
C LEU A 243 8.13 1.82 25.23
N ILE A 244 7.67 0.73 25.86
CA ILE A 244 8.52 -0.43 26.18
C ILE A 244 9.06 -1.07 24.90
N GLU A 245 8.22 -1.25 23.88
CA GLU A 245 8.65 -1.74 22.56
C GLU A 245 9.76 -0.87 21.97
N CYS A 246 9.59 0.45 21.97
CA CYS A 246 10.60 1.37 21.43
C CYS A 246 11.94 1.24 22.15
N GLN A 247 11.91 1.11 23.48
CA GLN A 247 13.10 1.01 24.30
C GLN A 247 13.82 -0.34 24.10
N LEU A 248 13.06 -1.44 24.08
CA LEU A 248 13.59 -2.77 23.81
C LEU A 248 14.16 -2.86 22.38
N SER A 249 13.42 -2.36 21.39
CA SER A 249 13.84 -2.35 19.99
C SER A 249 15.11 -1.53 19.78
N LYS A 250 15.29 -0.43 20.53
CA LYS A 250 16.55 0.32 20.53
C LYS A 250 17.71 -0.55 21.02
N VAL A 251 17.57 -1.21 22.17
CA VAL A 251 18.61 -2.14 22.68
C VAL A 251 18.90 -3.25 21.67
N SER A 252 17.86 -3.83 21.07
CA SER A 252 17.97 -4.86 20.04
C SER A 252 18.79 -4.40 18.84
N SER A 253 18.53 -3.19 18.35
CA SER A 253 19.28 -2.61 17.24
C SER A 253 20.75 -2.32 17.58
N LEU A 254 21.05 -1.93 18.83
CA LEU A 254 22.40 -1.61 19.28
C LEU A 254 23.26 -2.86 19.50
N ARG A 255 22.67 -3.92 20.06
CA ARG A 255 23.41 -5.16 20.35
C ARG A 255 23.41 -6.16 19.19
N GLY A 256 22.51 -5.99 18.21
CA GLY A 256 22.32 -6.96 17.14
C GLY A 256 21.60 -8.24 17.57
N PHE A 257 20.81 -8.20 18.65
CA PHE A 257 19.97 -9.30 19.11
C PHE A 257 18.49 -8.95 18.99
N GLU A 258 17.65 -9.94 18.76
CA GLU A 258 16.20 -9.74 18.76
C GLU A 258 15.66 -9.66 20.19
N GLY A 259 14.72 -8.74 20.40
CA GLY A 259 14.10 -8.53 21.71
C GLY A 259 12.97 -9.53 21.94
N ASP A 260 12.97 -10.23 23.08
CA ASP A 260 11.85 -11.07 23.51
C ASP A 260 10.75 -10.20 24.12
N ALA A 261 9.64 -10.06 23.41
CA ALA A 261 8.44 -9.32 23.82
C ALA A 261 7.34 -10.25 24.35
N THR A 262 7.67 -11.50 24.70
CA THR A 262 6.69 -12.49 25.17
C THR A 262 6.04 -12.03 26.48
N PRO A 263 4.69 -12.10 26.59
CA PRO A 263 3.97 -11.78 27.82
C PRO A 263 4.42 -12.66 29.01
N PHE A 264 4.29 -12.12 30.23
CA PHE A 264 4.56 -12.83 31.49
C PHE A 264 5.97 -13.42 31.61
N THR A 265 6.97 -12.70 31.09
CA THR A 265 8.39 -13.03 31.25
C THR A 265 9.04 -12.19 32.34
N GLU A 266 10.27 -12.53 32.71
CA GLU A 266 11.08 -11.76 33.68
C GLU A 266 11.71 -10.49 33.09
N VAL A 267 11.45 -10.18 31.81
CA VAL A 267 11.98 -8.98 31.16
C VAL A 267 11.32 -7.74 31.77
N THR A 268 12.13 -6.81 32.26
CA THR A 268 11.66 -5.59 32.94
C THR A 268 12.22 -4.34 32.27
N VAL A 269 11.54 -3.21 32.44
CA VAL A 269 12.01 -1.91 31.95
C VAL A 269 13.37 -1.55 32.56
N ASP A 270 13.63 -1.93 33.81
CA ASP A 270 14.89 -1.65 34.49
C ASP A 270 16.05 -2.50 33.98
N SER A 271 15.79 -3.72 33.48
CA SER A 271 16.84 -4.49 32.78
C SER A 271 17.17 -3.82 31.45
N VAL A 272 16.17 -3.48 30.62
CA VAL A 272 16.35 -2.78 29.34
C VAL A 272 17.07 -1.43 29.54
N SER A 273 16.71 -0.68 30.58
CA SER A 273 17.31 0.62 30.89
C SER A 273 18.79 0.52 31.26
N ARG A 274 19.21 -0.57 31.93
CA ARG A 274 20.63 -0.85 32.21
C ARG A 274 21.39 -1.15 30.91
N LEU A 275 20.84 -1.98 30.03
CA LEU A 275 21.47 -2.31 28.75
C LEU A 275 21.64 -1.08 27.86
N LEU A 276 20.68 -0.15 27.84
CA LEU A 276 20.83 1.14 27.14
C LEU A 276 21.99 1.96 27.70
N ARG A 277 22.10 2.02 29.03
CA ARG A 277 23.15 2.80 29.69
C ARG A 277 24.55 2.24 29.42
N GLU A 278 24.69 0.91 29.36
CA GLU A 278 25.94 0.25 28.97
C GLU A 278 26.40 0.64 27.56
N HIS A 279 25.47 0.99 26.67
CA HIS A 279 25.75 1.44 25.30
C HIS A 279 25.93 2.96 25.20
N GLY A 280 26.02 3.68 26.33
CA GLY A 280 26.22 5.14 26.35
C GLY A 280 24.96 5.96 26.09
N TYR A 281 23.81 5.33 25.84
CA TYR A 281 22.53 6.02 25.67
C TYR A 281 21.90 6.37 27.02
N GLN A 282 20.95 7.31 27.00
CA GLN A 282 20.19 7.60 28.19
C GLN A 282 19.27 6.45 28.55
N SER A 283 19.28 6.05 29.83
CA SER A 283 18.65 4.82 30.30
C SER A 283 17.15 4.75 30.02
N ARG A 284 16.46 5.90 29.99
CA ARG A 284 15.01 6.00 29.75
C ARG A 284 14.62 6.23 28.28
N GLY A 285 15.57 6.21 27.34
CA GLY A 285 15.31 6.35 25.90
C GLY A 285 15.13 7.78 25.39
N PHE A 286 15.27 8.79 26.25
CA PHE A 286 15.24 10.21 25.87
C PHE A 286 16.57 10.66 25.26
N GLU A 287 16.51 11.44 24.21
CA GLU A 287 17.68 11.99 23.53
C GLU A 287 17.58 13.50 23.34
N VAL A 288 18.75 14.14 23.26
CA VAL A 288 18.85 15.56 22.89
C VAL A 288 18.66 15.67 21.38
N MET A 289 17.72 16.53 20.97
CA MET A 289 17.48 16.84 19.57
C MET A 289 17.65 18.33 19.30
N TYR A 290 17.92 18.66 18.05
CA TYR A 290 18.11 20.01 17.52
C TYR A 290 17.01 20.33 16.53
N ASN A 291 16.63 21.59 16.47
CA ASN A 291 15.66 22.10 15.52
C ASN A 291 16.31 22.18 14.12
N GLY A 292 15.73 21.51 13.11
CA GLY A 292 16.26 21.47 11.74
C GLY A 292 16.39 22.83 11.05
N HIS A 293 15.59 23.83 11.45
CA HIS A 293 15.57 25.15 10.81
C HIS A 293 16.59 26.13 11.41
N THR A 294 16.88 26.01 12.71
CA THR A 294 17.71 26.99 13.44
C THR A 294 19.01 26.41 13.98
N GLY A 295 19.16 25.08 13.99
CA GLY A 295 20.25 24.38 14.65
C GLY A 295 20.24 24.48 16.18
N ARG A 296 19.27 25.20 16.77
CA ARG A 296 19.18 25.34 18.23
C ARG A 296 18.72 24.03 18.86
N LYS A 297 19.33 23.69 19.99
CA LYS A 297 18.91 22.57 20.83
C LYS A 297 17.49 22.78 21.33
N LEU A 298 16.65 21.74 21.27
CA LEU A 298 15.32 21.79 21.87
C LEU A 298 15.42 21.86 23.39
N VAL A 299 14.51 22.61 24.02
CA VAL A 299 14.48 22.78 25.47
C VAL A 299 14.19 21.45 26.17
N ALA A 300 13.26 20.67 25.62
CA ALA A 300 12.92 19.34 26.10
C ALA A 300 13.71 18.25 25.35
N GLN A 301 14.01 17.16 26.06
CA GLN A 301 14.50 15.94 25.44
C GLN A 301 13.33 15.19 24.79
N VAL A 302 13.62 14.45 23.72
CA VAL A 302 12.62 13.73 22.94
C VAL A 302 12.78 12.25 23.16
N PHE A 303 11.68 11.54 23.40
CA PHE A 303 11.72 10.08 23.39
C PHE A 303 11.80 9.61 21.94
N LEU A 304 12.90 8.94 21.60
CA LEU A 304 13.20 8.47 20.24
C LEU A 304 13.41 6.96 20.29
N GLY A 305 12.94 6.20 19.31
CA GLY A 305 13.27 4.79 19.21
C GLY A 305 12.71 4.11 17.97
N PRO A 306 13.31 3.00 17.54
CA PRO A 306 12.74 2.18 16.48
C PRO A 306 11.49 1.46 17.00
N THR A 307 10.45 1.37 16.17
CA THR A 307 9.23 0.59 16.42
C THR A 307 8.74 0.00 15.11
N TYR A 308 7.89 -1.02 15.18
CA TYR A 308 7.32 -1.69 14.02
C TYR A 308 5.85 -1.33 13.77
#